data_AF-A0A841FRL8-F1
#
_entry.id   AF-A0A841FRL8-F1
#
_cell.length_a   1.000
_cell.length_b   1.000
_cell.length_c   1.000
_cell.angle_alpha   90.00
_cell.angle_beta   90.00
_cell.angle_gamma   90.00
#
_symmetry.space_group_name_H-M   'P 1'
#
loop_
_entity.id
_entity.type
_entity.pdbx_description
1 polymer ?
#
loop_
_entity_poly.entity_id
_entity_poly.type
_entity_poly.pdbx_seq_one_letter_code
_entity_poly.pdbx_strand_id
1 'polypeptide(L)'
;MRDVAGHYRAFFELLADRYDRDIVVERSGYTVDPIPWLRASFPEATFVHQYRFGPDCAMSMSRHAGYRTGVIYTKIAESFGLDNLIDLTEEHVRELPPDLAGLFAEPYDRSLLMDRKVPITDFGDVWSGVTVRTLELVAGLGADRLMSLSYEDLLERPEHELRRLAGFLGADAEPGWLAASAASLDSSRRGAADRLPPDERAALYAACEPGMEALRAAGLRAE
;
A
#
# COMPACT_ATOMS: atom_id res chain seq x y z
N MET A 1 32.70 -7.34 6.35
CA MET A 1 31.61 -7.16 5.36
C MET A 1 30.45 -6.53 6.11
N ARG A 2 29.84 -5.45 5.60
CA ARG A 2 28.64 -4.87 6.25
C ARG A 2 27.48 -5.85 6.05
N ASP A 3 26.59 -5.95 7.04
CA ASP A 3 25.30 -6.61 6.83
C ASP A 3 24.38 -5.72 6.00
N VAL A 4 23.21 -6.24 5.62
CA VAL A 4 22.25 -5.50 4.78
C VAL A 4 21.86 -4.16 5.41
N ALA A 5 21.59 -4.14 6.72
CA ALA A 5 21.24 -2.92 7.44
C ALA A 5 22.38 -1.88 7.42
N GLY A 6 23.63 -2.32 7.60
CA GLY A 6 24.81 -1.47 7.50
C GLY A 6 25.04 -0.92 6.09
N HIS A 7 24.67 -1.66 5.04
CA HIS A 7 24.68 -1.15 3.68
C HIS A 7 23.64 -0.03 3.46
N TYR A 8 22.42 -0.21 3.97
CA TYR A 8 21.39 0.83 3.92
C TYR A 8 21.79 2.09 4.70
N ARG A 9 22.37 1.95 5.90
CA ARG A 9 22.87 3.10 6.67
C ARG A 9 23.91 3.90 5.91
N ALA A 10 24.92 3.23 5.35
CA ALA A 10 25.95 3.89 4.54
C ALA A 10 25.35 4.57 3.30
N PHE A 11 24.28 4.00 2.72
CA PHE A 11 23.57 4.62 1.62
C PHE A 11 22.78 5.86 2.05
N PHE A 12 22.09 5.80 3.19
CA PHE A 12 21.36 6.94 3.75
C PHE A 12 22.30 8.08 4.18
N GLU A 13 23.43 7.76 4.80
CA GLU A 13 24.51 8.71 5.10
C GLU A 13 25.01 9.41 3.83
N LEU A 14 25.26 8.64 2.76
CA LEU A 14 25.67 9.21 1.48
C LEU A 14 24.61 10.15 0.87
N LEU A 15 23.32 9.80 0.98
CA LEU A 15 22.23 10.65 0.51
C LEU A 15 22.09 11.92 1.36
N ALA A 16 22.19 11.78 2.67
CA ALA A 16 22.17 12.89 3.63
C ALA A 16 23.27 13.90 3.30
N ASP A 17 24.51 13.44 3.16
CA ASP A 17 25.67 14.27 2.79
C ASP A 17 25.49 14.93 1.42
N ARG A 18 24.96 14.19 0.44
CA ARG A 18 24.78 14.71 -0.93
C ARG A 18 23.74 15.82 -1.02
N TYR A 19 22.66 15.71 -0.25
CA TYR A 19 21.53 16.63 -0.31
C TYR A 19 21.52 17.67 0.81
N ASP A 20 22.48 17.62 1.73
CA ASP A 20 22.54 18.46 2.93
C ASP A 20 21.24 18.34 3.74
N ARG A 21 20.86 17.08 4.05
CA ARG A 21 19.62 16.72 4.76
C ARG A 21 19.88 15.66 5.81
N ASP A 22 19.17 15.76 6.93
CA ASP A 22 19.33 14.83 8.05
C ASP A 22 18.22 13.78 8.17
N ILE A 23 17.19 13.87 7.32
CA ILE A 23 16.01 12.99 7.34
C ILE A 23 15.88 12.27 6.00
N VAL A 24 15.88 10.94 6.04
CA VAL A 24 15.58 10.08 4.90
C VAL A 24 14.22 9.44 5.12
N VAL A 25 13.30 9.70 4.19
CA VAL A 25 11.99 9.04 4.15
C VAL A 25 12.01 7.99 3.05
N GLU A 26 11.85 6.73 3.45
CA GLU A 26 11.59 5.61 2.56
C GLU A 26 10.07 5.38 2.50
N ARG A 27 9.54 5.08 1.31
CA ARG A 27 8.12 4.76 1.14
C ARG A 27 7.95 3.53 0.25
N SER A 28 7.70 2.40 0.89
CA SER A 28 7.32 1.16 0.25
C SER A 28 5.82 0.94 0.41
N GLY A 29 5.03 1.55 -0.49
CA GLY A 29 3.58 1.37 -0.49
C GLY A 29 3.21 -0.11 -0.69
N TYR A 30 2.22 -0.61 0.07
CA TYR A 30 1.74 -2.01 0.07
C TYR A 30 2.67 -3.06 0.69
N THR A 31 3.92 -2.71 0.98
CA THR A 31 4.93 -3.66 1.48
C THR A 31 4.89 -3.76 3.00
N VAL A 32 4.16 -4.75 3.53
CA VAL A 32 4.01 -4.98 4.98
C VAL A 32 5.01 -5.97 5.56
N ASP A 33 5.45 -6.95 4.78
CA ASP A 33 6.28 -8.06 5.25
C ASP A 33 7.64 -7.64 5.80
N PRO A 34 8.30 -6.57 5.30
CA PRO A 34 9.55 -6.11 5.88
C PRO A 34 9.41 -5.38 7.22
N ILE A 35 8.20 -5.02 7.69
CA ILE A 35 8.04 -4.22 8.93
C ILE A 35 8.79 -4.84 10.13
N PRO A 36 8.69 -6.15 10.45
CA PRO A 36 9.47 -6.75 11.53
C PRO A 36 10.98 -6.59 11.34
N TRP A 37 11.48 -6.79 10.12
CA TRP A 37 12.89 -6.64 9.81
C TRP A 37 13.35 -5.19 9.91
N LEU A 38 12.54 -4.23 9.43
CA LEU A 38 12.80 -2.80 9.54
C LEU A 38 12.87 -2.37 11.01
N ARG A 39 11.92 -2.80 11.84
CA ARG A 39 11.92 -2.53 13.29
C ARG A 39 13.17 -3.08 13.99
N ALA A 40 13.62 -4.27 13.60
CA ALA A 40 14.81 -4.89 14.17
C ALA A 40 16.11 -4.24 13.66
N SER A 41 16.15 -3.90 12.36
CA SER A 41 17.35 -3.40 11.69
C SER A 41 17.58 -1.91 11.91
N PHE A 42 16.50 -1.13 12.10
CA PHE A 42 16.49 0.31 12.33
C PHE A 42 15.67 0.63 13.58
N PRO A 43 16.15 0.24 14.78
CA PRO A 43 15.46 0.51 16.03
C PRO A 43 15.29 2.01 16.33
N GLU A 44 15.88 2.92 15.55
CA GLU A 44 15.72 4.37 15.57
C GLU A 44 14.57 4.89 14.68
N ALA A 45 14.13 4.11 13.68
CA ALA A 45 13.19 4.59 12.67
C ALA A 45 11.76 4.81 13.20
N THR A 46 11.14 5.90 12.80
CA THR A 46 9.70 6.14 13.02
C THR A 46 8.89 5.63 11.83
N PHE A 47 7.63 5.28 12.07
CA PHE A 47 6.72 4.74 11.06
C PHE A 47 5.54 5.68 10.86
N VAL A 48 5.21 5.94 9.60
CA VAL A 48 3.98 6.65 9.23
C VAL A 48 3.05 5.66 8.56
N HIS A 49 1.96 5.32 9.24
CA HIS A 49 0.88 4.50 8.69
C HIS A 49 -0.14 5.41 8.00
N GLN A 50 0.00 5.56 6.68
CA GLN A 50 -1.03 6.19 5.87
C GLN A 50 -2.14 5.19 5.58
N TYR A 51 -3.38 5.54 5.93
CA TYR A 51 -4.55 4.71 5.70
C TYR A 51 -5.64 5.50 4.97
N ARG A 52 -6.61 4.77 4.42
CA ARG A 52 -7.63 5.31 3.51
C ARG A 52 -8.91 4.51 3.63
N PHE A 53 -10.06 5.11 3.30
CA PHE A 53 -11.33 4.40 3.18
C PHE A 53 -11.23 3.23 2.20
N GLY A 54 -11.54 2.03 2.68
CA GLY A 54 -11.26 0.76 2.00
C GLY A 54 -11.89 0.62 0.61
N PRO A 55 -13.22 0.80 0.46
CA PRO A 55 -13.88 0.68 -0.84
C PRO A 55 -13.29 1.59 -1.93
N ASP A 56 -12.97 2.82 -1.58
CA ASP A 56 -12.34 3.76 -2.52
C ASP A 56 -10.87 3.42 -2.82
N CYS A 57 -10.17 2.84 -1.86
CA CYS A 57 -8.82 2.32 -2.04
C CYS A 57 -8.82 1.12 -3.01
N ALA A 58 -9.72 0.15 -2.81
CA ALA A 58 -9.89 -1.00 -3.68
C ALA A 58 -10.24 -0.60 -5.13
N MET A 59 -11.10 0.40 -5.32
CA MET A 59 -11.38 1.00 -6.64
C MET A 59 -10.15 1.65 -7.28
N SER A 60 -9.21 2.16 -6.48
CA SER A 60 -7.93 2.66 -6.99
C SER A 60 -6.98 1.51 -7.34
N MET A 61 -6.91 0.48 -6.50
CA MET A 61 -6.07 -0.71 -6.71
C MET A 61 -6.47 -1.44 -7.99
N SER A 62 -7.76 -1.58 -8.27
CA SER A 62 -8.25 -2.28 -9.46
C SER A 62 -7.80 -1.67 -10.80
N ARG A 63 -7.39 -0.40 -10.78
CA ARG A 63 -6.86 0.34 -11.94
C ARG A 63 -5.33 0.34 -12.02
N HIS A 64 -4.64 -0.21 -11.02
CA HIS A 64 -3.19 -0.16 -10.91
C HIS A 64 -2.55 -1.51 -11.25
N ALA A 65 -1.65 -1.53 -12.23
CA ALA A 65 -1.07 -2.75 -12.79
C ALA A 65 -0.50 -3.69 -11.70
N GLY A 66 0.30 -3.18 -10.75
CA GLY A 66 0.91 -4.02 -9.71
C GLY A 66 -0.10 -4.78 -8.83
N TYR A 67 -1.24 -4.15 -8.49
CA TYR A 67 -2.27 -4.81 -7.68
C TYR A 67 -3.03 -5.84 -8.49
N ARG A 68 -3.32 -5.53 -9.77
CA ARG A 68 -3.93 -6.49 -10.69
C ARG A 68 -3.03 -7.71 -10.89
N THR A 69 -1.73 -7.50 -11.06
CA THR A 69 -0.73 -8.57 -11.18
C THR A 69 -0.75 -9.44 -9.93
N GLY A 70 -0.71 -8.83 -8.73
CA GLY A 70 -0.79 -9.56 -7.47
C GLY A 70 -2.05 -10.45 -7.39
N VAL A 71 -3.23 -9.86 -7.56
CA VAL A 71 -4.51 -10.61 -7.51
C VAL A 71 -4.56 -11.73 -8.55
N ILE A 72 -4.22 -11.43 -9.80
CA ILE A 72 -4.33 -12.40 -10.90
C ILE A 72 -3.35 -13.56 -10.70
N TYR A 73 -2.10 -13.26 -10.36
CA TYR A 73 -1.11 -14.30 -10.16
C TYR A 73 -1.41 -15.12 -8.92
N THR A 74 -1.87 -14.51 -7.82
CA THR A 74 -2.26 -15.27 -6.62
C THR A 74 -3.34 -16.29 -6.97
N LYS A 75 -4.36 -15.88 -7.73
CA LYS A 75 -5.42 -16.79 -8.19
C LYS A 75 -4.92 -17.89 -9.13
N ILE A 76 -3.92 -17.60 -9.97
CA ILE A 76 -3.26 -18.63 -10.79
C ILE A 76 -2.57 -19.65 -9.89
N ALA A 77 -1.76 -19.21 -8.92
CA ALA A 77 -1.09 -20.12 -7.99
C ALA A 77 -2.09 -20.97 -7.17
N GLU A 78 -3.15 -20.34 -6.64
CA GLU A 78 -4.22 -21.02 -5.92
C GLU A 78 -4.92 -22.08 -6.77
N SER A 79 -5.10 -21.85 -8.08
CA SER A 79 -5.72 -22.83 -8.98
C SER A 79 -4.91 -24.11 -9.15
N PHE A 80 -3.60 -24.06 -8.86
CA PHE A 80 -2.69 -25.22 -8.80
C PHE A 80 -2.42 -25.70 -7.37
N GLY A 81 -3.08 -25.11 -6.35
CA GLY A 81 -2.86 -25.45 -4.95
C GLY A 81 -1.49 -25.02 -4.42
N LEU A 82 -0.90 -23.96 -5.00
CA LEU A 82 0.39 -23.41 -4.58
C LEU A 82 0.21 -22.25 -3.60
N ASP A 83 1.10 -22.17 -2.61
CA ASP A 83 1.08 -21.10 -1.61
C ASP A 83 1.72 -19.80 -2.13
N ASN A 84 2.68 -19.89 -3.07
CA ASN A 84 3.40 -18.72 -3.57
C ASN A 84 3.58 -18.73 -5.09
N LEU A 85 3.65 -17.52 -5.66
CA LEU A 85 3.91 -17.33 -7.10
C LEU A 85 5.25 -17.88 -7.57
N ILE A 86 6.26 -17.84 -6.69
CA ILE A 86 7.60 -18.32 -7.02
C ILE A 86 7.64 -19.83 -7.26
N ASP A 87 6.61 -20.56 -6.81
CA ASP A 87 6.47 -22.00 -6.99
C ASP A 87 5.81 -22.36 -8.33
N LEU A 88 5.39 -21.38 -9.13
CA LEU A 88 4.89 -21.61 -10.49
C LEU A 88 6.01 -22.10 -11.41
N THR A 89 5.74 -23.18 -12.16
CA THR A 89 6.67 -23.79 -13.10
C THR A 89 6.20 -23.58 -14.53
N GLU A 90 7.08 -23.81 -15.50
CA GLU A 90 6.71 -23.81 -16.92
C GLU A 90 5.62 -24.84 -17.26
N GLU A 91 5.54 -25.94 -16.50
CA GLU A 91 4.50 -26.94 -16.68
C GLU A 91 3.13 -26.41 -16.25
N HIS A 92 3.04 -25.75 -15.10
CA HIS A 92 1.83 -25.04 -14.68
C HIS A 92 1.39 -24.02 -15.73
N VAL A 93 2.33 -23.23 -16.26
CA VAL A 93 2.01 -22.23 -17.30
C VAL A 93 1.45 -22.87 -18.57
N ARG A 94 1.94 -24.06 -18.97
CA ARG A 94 1.43 -24.79 -20.15
C ARG A 94 0.01 -25.32 -19.97
N GLU A 95 -0.43 -25.55 -18.74
CA GLU A 95 -1.79 -26.01 -18.42
C GLU A 95 -2.81 -24.87 -18.33
N LEU A 96 -2.35 -23.61 -18.30
CA LEU A 96 -3.22 -22.45 -18.24
C LEU A 96 -4.01 -22.23 -19.54
N PRO A 97 -5.23 -21.68 -19.44
CA PRO A 97 -5.93 -21.10 -20.59
C PRO A 97 -5.03 -20.11 -21.37
N PRO A 98 -5.16 -20.01 -22.71
CA PRO A 98 -4.26 -19.19 -23.53
C PRO A 98 -4.13 -17.73 -23.09
N ASP A 99 -5.22 -17.14 -22.59
CA ASP A 99 -5.27 -15.77 -22.09
C ASP A 99 -4.54 -15.56 -20.76
N LEU A 100 -4.38 -16.62 -19.95
CA LEU A 100 -3.60 -16.60 -18.70
C LEU A 100 -2.14 -17.02 -18.95
N ALA A 101 -1.91 -18.03 -19.79
CA ALA A 101 -0.56 -18.42 -20.21
C ALA A 101 0.17 -17.24 -20.89
N GLY A 102 -0.54 -16.42 -21.67
CA GLY A 102 0.01 -15.24 -22.32
C GLY A 102 0.57 -14.17 -21.36
N LEU A 103 0.20 -14.18 -20.06
CA LEU A 103 0.79 -13.28 -19.07
C LEU A 103 2.28 -13.59 -18.79
N PHE A 104 2.73 -14.80 -19.13
CA PHE A 104 4.10 -15.27 -18.94
C PHE A 104 4.90 -15.29 -20.26
N ALA A 105 4.28 -14.89 -21.37
CA ALA A 105 4.93 -14.90 -22.68
C ALA A 105 5.87 -13.70 -22.88
N GLU A 106 6.87 -13.89 -23.73
CA GLU A 106 7.72 -12.81 -24.24
C GLU A 106 7.45 -12.59 -25.74
N PRO A 107 7.13 -11.34 -26.18
CA PRO A 107 7.03 -10.12 -25.38
C PRO A 107 5.77 -10.08 -24.49
N TYR A 108 5.88 -9.43 -23.34
CA TYR A 108 4.77 -9.26 -22.40
C TYR A 108 3.67 -8.35 -22.97
N ASP A 109 2.45 -8.87 -23.10
CA ASP A 109 1.28 -8.09 -23.49
C ASP A 109 0.53 -7.57 -22.25
N ARG A 110 0.69 -6.26 -21.99
CA ARG A 110 0.04 -5.56 -20.88
C ARG A 110 -1.49 -5.57 -20.97
N SER A 111 -2.08 -5.71 -22.17
CA SER A 111 -3.55 -5.70 -22.32
C SER A 111 -4.20 -6.92 -21.64
N LEU A 112 -3.51 -8.08 -21.66
CA LEU A 112 -3.95 -9.31 -20.98
C LEU A 112 -4.13 -9.12 -19.47
N LEU A 113 -3.37 -8.18 -18.89
CA LEU A 113 -3.50 -7.78 -17.49
C LEU A 113 -4.58 -6.70 -17.31
N MET A 114 -4.51 -5.61 -18.08
CA MET A 114 -5.29 -4.40 -17.82
C MET A 114 -6.77 -4.55 -18.21
N ASP A 115 -7.06 -5.27 -19.28
CA ASP A 115 -8.42 -5.38 -19.84
C ASP A 115 -9.21 -6.55 -19.24
N ARG A 116 -8.54 -7.43 -18.49
CA ARG A 116 -9.16 -8.56 -17.80
C ARG A 116 -10.19 -8.06 -16.78
N LYS A 117 -11.38 -8.66 -16.77
CA LYS A 117 -12.34 -8.40 -15.70
C LYS A 117 -11.88 -9.15 -14.44
N VAL A 118 -11.60 -8.41 -13.38
CA VAL A 118 -11.26 -8.95 -12.06
C VAL A 118 -12.34 -8.46 -11.09
N PRO A 119 -12.98 -9.35 -10.33
CA PRO A 119 -13.96 -8.96 -9.31
C PRO A 119 -13.41 -7.87 -8.39
N ILE A 120 -14.19 -6.82 -8.16
CA ILE A 120 -13.73 -5.71 -7.31
C ILE A 120 -13.50 -6.14 -5.86
N THR A 121 -14.24 -7.17 -5.42
CA THR A 121 -14.10 -7.79 -4.09
C THR A 121 -12.71 -8.32 -3.84
N ASP A 122 -12.01 -8.84 -4.86
CA ASP A 122 -10.63 -9.34 -4.69
C ASP A 122 -9.68 -8.22 -4.23
N PHE A 123 -9.89 -6.99 -4.71
CA PHE A 123 -9.12 -5.83 -4.25
C PHE A 123 -9.56 -5.36 -2.86
N GLY A 124 -10.83 -5.56 -2.50
CA GLY A 124 -11.34 -5.35 -1.15
C GLY A 124 -10.68 -6.31 -0.15
N ASP A 125 -10.60 -7.59 -0.49
CA ASP A 125 -9.95 -8.64 0.32
C ASP A 125 -8.46 -8.34 0.51
N VAL A 126 -7.75 -7.98 -0.57
CA VAL A 126 -6.35 -7.58 -0.50
C VAL A 126 -6.16 -6.35 0.41
N TRP A 127 -7.00 -5.32 0.24
CA TRP A 127 -6.91 -4.12 1.08
C TRP A 127 -7.16 -4.46 2.55
N SER A 128 -8.16 -5.27 2.85
CA SER A 128 -8.48 -5.73 4.20
C SER A 128 -7.32 -6.50 4.82
N GLY A 129 -6.79 -7.51 4.12
CA GLY A 129 -5.68 -8.32 4.61
C GLY A 129 -4.44 -7.50 4.93
N VAL A 130 -4.06 -6.59 4.04
CA VAL A 130 -2.92 -5.69 4.27
C VAL A 130 -3.16 -4.73 5.42
N THR A 131 -4.36 -4.18 5.55
CA THR A 131 -4.70 -3.25 6.64
C THR A 131 -4.65 -3.94 8.00
N VAL A 132 -5.30 -5.10 8.13
CA VAL A 132 -5.27 -5.93 9.35
C VAL A 132 -3.82 -6.27 9.69
N ARG A 133 -3.07 -6.81 8.73
CA ARG A 133 -1.67 -7.21 8.94
C ARG A 133 -0.78 -6.05 9.34
N THR A 134 -0.94 -4.89 8.70
CA THR A 134 -0.17 -3.68 9.05
C THR A 134 -0.41 -3.31 10.51
N LEU A 135 -1.68 -3.24 10.93
CA LEU A 135 -2.06 -2.86 12.29
C LEU A 135 -1.51 -3.83 13.33
N GLU A 136 -1.52 -5.14 13.06
CA GLU A 136 -0.87 -6.15 13.91
C GLU A 136 0.64 -5.89 14.04
N LEU A 137 1.31 -5.60 12.92
CA LEU A 137 2.77 -5.45 12.86
C LEU A 137 3.27 -4.16 13.50
N VAL A 138 2.45 -3.10 13.51
CA VAL A 138 2.76 -1.84 14.17
C VAL A 138 2.16 -1.73 15.58
N ALA A 139 1.38 -2.72 16.01
CA ALA A 139 0.83 -2.78 17.36
C ALA A 139 1.94 -2.69 18.41
N GLY A 140 1.68 -1.92 19.46
CA GLY A 140 2.62 -1.69 20.56
C GLY A 140 3.72 -0.66 20.29
N LEU A 141 3.81 -0.07 19.10
CA LEU A 141 4.62 1.13 18.90
C LEU A 141 3.99 2.33 19.62
N GLY A 142 4.81 3.09 20.33
CA GLY A 142 4.38 4.33 21.00
C GLY A 142 4.09 5.45 20.01
N ALA A 143 3.41 6.51 20.48
CA ALA A 143 3.07 7.68 19.67
C ALA A 143 4.30 8.48 19.18
N ASP A 144 5.46 8.27 19.80
CA ASP A 144 6.76 8.78 19.38
C ASP A 144 7.37 7.98 18.20
N ARG A 145 6.85 6.77 17.93
CA ARG A 145 7.37 5.84 16.90
C ARG A 145 6.38 5.53 15.80
N LEU A 146 5.10 5.80 15.99
CA LEU A 146 4.06 5.57 15.00
C LEU A 146 3.13 6.78 14.90
N MET A 147 3.03 7.34 13.70
CA MET A 147 1.98 8.30 13.34
C MET A 147 1.00 7.63 12.39
N SER A 148 -0.29 7.75 12.67
CA SER A 148 -1.34 7.42 11.71
C SER A 148 -1.78 8.67 10.96
N LEU A 149 -1.88 8.56 9.63
CA LEU A 149 -2.23 9.64 8.72
C LEU A 149 -3.41 9.20 7.85
N SER A 150 -4.58 9.80 8.07
CA SER A 150 -5.77 9.56 7.24
C SER A 150 -5.61 10.27 5.90
N TYR A 151 -5.87 9.56 4.80
CA TYR A 151 -5.95 10.17 3.48
C TYR A 151 -7.11 11.17 3.39
N GLU A 152 -8.24 10.86 3.99
CA GLU A 152 -9.43 11.71 4.01
C GLU A 152 -9.16 13.02 4.77
N ASP A 153 -8.53 12.95 5.95
CA ASP A 153 -8.12 14.15 6.68
C ASP A 153 -7.08 14.96 5.91
N LEU A 154 -6.15 14.28 5.22
CA LEU A 154 -5.14 14.95 4.40
C LEU A 154 -5.77 15.71 3.23
N LEU A 155 -6.86 15.20 2.65
CA LEU A 155 -7.61 15.92 1.62
C LEU A 155 -8.41 17.10 2.18
N GLU A 156 -9.05 16.93 3.34
CA GLU A 156 -9.90 17.97 3.94
C GLU A 156 -9.10 19.10 4.59
N ARG A 157 -7.98 18.77 5.23
CA ARG A 157 -7.17 19.67 6.04
C ARG A 157 -5.67 19.50 5.71
N PRO A 158 -5.27 19.68 4.44
CA PRO A 158 -3.92 19.33 3.97
C PRO A 158 -2.81 20.03 4.75
N GLU A 159 -2.93 21.34 4.94
CA GLU A 159 -1.90 22.12 5.62
C GLU A 159 -1.73 21.71 7.09
N HIS A 160 -2.83 21.32 7.76
CA HIS A 160 -2.79 20.83 9.14
C HIS A 160 -2.12 19.46 9.24
N GLU A 161 -2.52 18.51 8.40
CA GLU A 161 -1.99 17.15 8.41
C GLU A 161 -0.53 17.09 7.95
N LEU A 162 -0.14 17.91 6.96
CA LEU A 162 1.26 18.02 6.52
C LEU A 162 2.15 18.64 7.60
N ARG A 163 1.66 19.62 8.38
CA ARG A 163 2.39 20.13 9.55
C ARG A 163 2.56 19.08 10.64
N ARG A 164 1.52 18.29 10.92
CA ARG A 164 1.62 17.15 11.85
C ARG A 164 2.68 16.15 11.38
N LEU A 165 2.69 15.83 10.08
CA LEU A 165 3.68 14.93 9.50
C LEU A 165 5.10 15.48 9.63
N ALA A 166 5.32 16.75 9.26
CA ALA A 166 6.62 17.40 9.39
C ALA A 166 7.12 17.39 10.85
N GLY A 167 6.25 17.78 11.79
CA GLY A 167 6.57 17.77 13.22
C GLY A 167 6.89 16.38 13.76
N PHE A 168 6.15 15.35 13.33
CA PHE A 168 6.44 13.96 13.71
C PHE A 168 7.78 13.47 13.17
N LEU A 169 8.15 13.87 11.96
CA LEU A 169 9.43 13.53 11.33
C LEU A 169 10.59 14.38 11.86
N GLY A 170 10.33 15.42 12.67
CA GLY A 170 11.35 16.38 13.11
C GLY A 170 11.83 17.32 12.02
N ALA A 171 11.03 17.54 10.98
CA ALA A 171 11.32 18.44 9.86
C ALA A 171 10.58 19.79 10.01
N ASP A 172 11.13 20.83 9.39
CA ASP A 172 10.46 22.12 9.27
C ASP A 172 9.32 22.06 8.25
N ALA A 173 8.15 22.58 8.64
CA ALA A 173 6.98 22.67 7.78
C ALA A 173 7.06 23.89 6.86
N GLU A 174 8.03 23.87 5.95
CA GLU A 174 8.32 24.97 5.02
C GLU A 174 7.07 25.37 4.20
N PRO A 175 6.70 26.67 4.15
CA PRO A 175 5.47 27.12 3.48
C PRO A 175 5.38 26.69 2.02
N GLY A 176 6.49 26.71 1.29
CA GLY A 176 6.55 26.28 -0.11
C GLY A 176 6.28 24.78 -0.28
N TRP A 177 6.78 23.96 0.64
CA TRP A 177 6.52 22.51 0.65
C TRP A 177 5.06 22.21 0.98
N LEU A 178 4.48 22.91 1.97
CA LEU A 178 3.07 22.77 2.32
C LEU A 178 2.16 23.09 1.13
N ALA A 179 2.40 24.23 0.47
CA ALA A 179 1.61 24.65 -0.68
C ALA A 179 1.74 23.68 -1.87
N ALA A 180 2.96 23.26 -2.21
CA ALA A 180 3.21 22.32 -3.30
C ALA A 180 2.59 20.94 -3.02
N SER A 181 2.71 20.45 -1.78
CA SER A 181 2.15 19.17 -1.35
C SER A 181 0.62 19.20 -1.38
N ALA A 182 0.00 20.26 -0.84
CA ALA A 182 -1.45 20.43 -0.90
C ALA A 182 -1.99 20.49 -2.34
N ALA A 183 -1.29 21.21 -3.24
CA ALA A 183 -1.67 21.30 -4.65
C ALA A 183 -1.53 19.96 -5.41
N SER A 184 -0.72 19.03 -4.91
CA SER A 184 -0.55 17.70 -5.51
C SER A 184 -1.65 16.70 -5.14
N LEU A 185 -2.53 17.04 -4.19
CA LEU A 185 -3.57 16.15 -3.72
C LEU A 185 -4.71 16.04 -4.72
N ASP A 186 -5.10 14.80 -5.00
CA ASP A 186 -6.17 14.47 -5.95
C ASP A 186 -7.43 14.05 -5.19
N SER A 187 -8.36 14.98 -5.00
CA SER A 187 -9.62 14.74 -4.30
C SER A 187 -10.62 13.91 -5.12
N SER A 188 -10.39 13.71 -6.42
CA SER A 188 -11.31 12.98 -7.31
C SER A 188 -11.44 11.49 -6.98
N ARG A 189 -10.55 10.99 -6.11
CA ARG A 189 -10.49 9.60 -5.70
C ARG A 189 -11.52 9.25 -4.62
N ARG A 190 -12.06 10.23 -3.89
CA ARG A 190 -13.12 10.03 -2.89
C ARG A 190 -14.47 9.80 -3.57
N GLY A 191 -15.30 8.90 -3.03
CA GLY A 191 -16.58 8.50 -3.60
C GLY A 191 -16.45 7.71 -4.90
N ALA A 192 -15.31 7.04 -5.13
CA ALA A 192 -15.12 6.20 -6.30
C ALA A 192 -15.99 4.94 -6.25
N ALA A 193 -16.18 4.37 -5.06
CA ALA A 193 -17.02 3.19 -4.84
C ALA A 193 -18.51 3.46 -5.09
N ASP A 194 -18.97 4.71 -4.92
CA ASP A 194 -20.38 5.09 -5.16
C ASP A 194 -20.81 4.92 -6.61
N ARG A 195 -19.84 4.88 -7.54
CA ARG A 195 -20.08 4.70 -8.98
C ARG A 195 -20.41 3.25 -9.35
N LEU A 196 -20.23 2.30 -8.43
CA LEU A 196 -20.56 0.89 -8.66
C LEU A 196 -22.08 0.65 -8.60
N PRO A 197 -22.59 -0.37 -9.33
CA PRO A 197 -23.93 -0.90 -9.11
C PRO A 197 -24.16 -1.27 -7.64
N PRO A 198 -25.39 -1.14 -7.11
CA PRO A 198 -25.67 -1.37 -5.68
C PRO A 198 -25.17 -2.71 -5.13
N ASP A 199 -25.35 -3.79 -5.89
CA ASP A 199 -24.95 -5.14 -5.46
C ASP A 199 -23.42 -5.29 -5.42
N GLU A 200 -22.71 -4.79 -6.43
CA GLU A 200 -21.25 -4.78 -6.47
C GLU A 200 -20.67 -3.90 -5.37
N ARG A 201 -21.30 -2.75 -5.10
CA ARG A 201 -20.91 -1.86 -4.00
C ARG A 201 -21.09 -2.55 -2.66
N ALA A 202 -22.24 -3.20 -2.42
CA ALA A 202 -22.48 -3.92 -1.18
C ALA A 202 -21.46 -5.06 -0.96
N ALA A 203 -21.15 -5.82 -2.02
CA ALA A 203 -20.13 -6.88 -1.97
C ALA A 203 -18.73 -6.32 -1.67
N LEU A 204 -18.35 -5.20 -2.30
CA LEU A 204 -17.08 -4.53 -2.01
C LEU A 204 -16.99 -4.07 -0.55
N TYR A 205 -18.05 -3.48 -0.01
CA TYR A 205 -18.08 -3.06 1.38
C TYR A 205 -17.92 -4.25 2.32
N ALA A 206 -18.57 -5.39 2.04
CA ALA A 206 -18.40 -6.61 2.81
C ALA A 206 -16.96 -7.14 2.77
N ALA A 207 -16.31 -7.13 1.60
CA ALA A 207 -14.90 -7.52 1.44
C ALA A 207 -13.94 -6.57 2.20
N CYS A 208 -14.26 -5.28 2.28
CA CYS A 208 -13.50 -4.29 3.03
C CYS A 208 -13.78 -4.30 4.55
N GLU A 209 -14.85 -4.94 5.02
CA GLU A 209 -15.27 -4.82 6.41
C GLU A 209 -14.21 -5.28 7.43
N PRO A 210 -13.44 -6.37 7.22
CA PRO A 210 -12.39 -6.76 8.16
C PRO A 210 -11.32 -5.69 8.37
N GLY A 211 -10.86 -5.04 7.30
CA GLY A 211 -9.88 -3.94 7.40
C GLY A 211 -10.48 -2.70 8.04
N MET A 212 -11.74 -2.37 7.72
CA MET A 212 -12.45 -1.23 8.32
C MET A 212 -12.66 -1.41 9.82
N GLU A 213 -13.04 -2.61 10.27
CA GLU A 213 -13.18 -2.92 11.69
C GLU A 213 -11.83 -2.85 12.41
N ALA A 214 -10.75 -3.34 11.81
CA ALA A 214 -9.41 -3.23 12.39
C ALA A 214 -8.97 -1.76 12.58
N LEU A 215 -9.27 -0.89 11.62
CA LEU A 215 -9.04 0.55 11.77
C LEU A 215 -9.86 1.13 12.93
N ARG A 216 -11.15 0.81 13.02
CA ARG A 216 -12.02 1.26 14.13
C ARG A 216 -11.50 0.80 15.49
N ALA A 217 -11.09 -0.47 15.60
CA ALA A 217 -10.53 -1.05 16.82
C ALA A 217 -9.22 -0.35 17.24
N ALA A 218 -8.43 0.14 16.27
CA ALA A 218 -7.24 0.95 16.50
C ALA A 218 -7.55 2.44 16.79
N GLY A 219 -8.83 2.84 16.85
CA GLY A 219 -9.25 4.23 17.04
C GLY A 219 -9.08 5.12 15.80
N LEU A 220 -8.88 4.52 14.63
CA LEU A 220 -8.69 5.19 13.35
C LEU A 220 -10.02 5.24 12.59
N ARG A 221 -10.36 6.41 12.01
CA ARG A 221 -11.59 6.60 11.23
C ARG A 221 -11.25 6.91 9.79
N ALA A 222 -11.80 6.12 8.88
CA ALA A 222 -11.71 6.34 7.46
C ALA A 222 -13.15 6.47 6.93
N GLU A 223 -13.56 7.70 6.62
CA GLU A 223 -14.94 8.05 6.22
C GLU A 223 -14.93 9.10 5.11
#